data_AF-A0A949YEK0-F1
#
_entry.id   AF-A0A949YEK0-F1
#
_cell.length_a   1.000
_cell.length_b   1.000
_cell.length_c   1.000
_cell.angle_alpha   90.00
_cell.angle_beta   90.00
_cell.angle_gamma   90.00
#
_symmetry.space_group_name_H-M   'P 1'
#
loop_
_entity.id
_entity.type
_entity.pdbx_description
1 polymer ?
#
loop_
_entity_poly.entity_id
_entity_poly.type
_entity_poly.pdbx_seq_one_letter_code
_entity_poly.pdbx_strand_id
1 'polypeptide(L)' 'MPEWLQKLLPFSPTTHFISFAQAILFRGAGLDVVWRDFAALAAIGVVLFTLALARFRRRVTEAGS' A
#
# COMPACT_ATOMS: atom_id res chain seq x y z
N MET A 1 18.75 -2.17 -32.36
CA MET A 1 17.43 -2.74 -32.03
C MET A 1 16.39 -2.10 -32.94
N PRO A 2 15.40 -2.82 -33.49
CA PRO A 2 14.50 -2.30 -34.53
C PRO A 2 13.61 -1.17 -33.98
N GLU A 3 13.63 0.01 -34.60
CA GLU A 3 12.95 1.21 -34.07
C GLU A 3 11.42 1.08 -33.94
N TRP A 4 10.80 0.23 -34.76
CA TRP A 4 9.37 -0.03 -34.71
C TRP A 4 8.94 -0.76 -33.43
N LEU A 5 9.82 -1.61 -32.90
CA LEU A 5 9.60 -2.38 -31.67
C LEU A 5 9.73 -1.48 -30.43
N GLN A 6 10.60 -0.46 -30.47
CA GLN A 6 10.74 0.56 -29.41
C GLN A 6 9.49 1.42 -29.23
N LYS A 7 8.71 1.66 -30.28
CA LYS A 7 7.48 2.47 -30.23
C LYS A 7 6.25 1.70 -29.72
N LEU A 8 6.29 0.36 -29.74
CA LEU A 8 5.20 -0.51 -29.27
C LEU A 8 5.35 -0.96 -27.81
N LEU A 9 6.58 -1.06 -27.31
CA LEU A 9 6.87 -1.40 -25.91
C LEU A 9 6.30 -0.46 -24.83
N PRO A 10 6.07 0.86 -25.06
CA PRO A 10 5.45 1.73 -24.06
C PRO A 10 3.97 1.42 -23.82
N PHE A 11 3.31 0.71 -24.75
CA PHE A 11 1.92 0.28 -24.61
C PHE A 11 1.77 -1.03 -23.84
N SER A 12 2.89 -1.69 -23.51
CA SER A 12 2.87 -2.90 -22.71
C SER A 12 2.70 -2.55 -21.22
N PRO A 13 1.64 -3.04 -20.55
CA PRO A 13 1.41 -2.84 -19.10
C PRO A 13 2.60 -3.31 -18.25
N THR A 14 3.39 -4.25 -18.78
CA THR A 14 4.55 -4.85 -18.12
C THR A 14 5.67 -3.84 -17.90
N THR A 15 5.83 -2.83 -18.78
CA THR A 15 6.87 -1.81 -18.65
C THR A 15 6.57 -0.85 -17.48
N HIS A 16 5.30 -0.52 -17.26
CA HIS A 16 4.87 0.27 -16.10
C HIS A 16 4.99 -0.52 -14.80
N PHE A 17 4.63 -1.80 -14.80
CA PHE A 17 4.77 -2.67 -13.64
C PHE A 17 6.24 -2.86 -13.23
N ILE A 18 7.14 -3.07 -14.20
CA ILE A 18 8.57 -3.23 -13.95
C ILE A 18 9.19 -1.94 -13.43
N SER A 19 8.83 -0.77 -13.95
CA SER A 19 9.34 0.51 -13.42
C SER A 19 8.86 0.77 -11.99
N PHE A 20 7.62 0.43 -11.66
CA PHE A 20 7.08 0.52 -10.30
C PHE A 20 7.77 -0.46 -9.34
N ALA A 21 7.92 -1.73 -9.75
CA ALA A 21 8.64 -2.74 -8.99
C ALA A 21 10.13 -2.36 -8.81
N GLN A 22 10.76 -1.74 -9.82
CA GLN A 22 12.14 -1.29 -9.74
C GLN A 22 12.31 -0.06 -8.84
N ALA A 23 11.32 0.85 -8.80
CA ALA A 23 11.31 1.97 -7.86
C ALA A 23 11.24 1.49 -6.40
N ILE A 24 10.51 0.40 -6.14
CA ILE A 24 10.40 -0.23 -4.82
C ILE A 24 11.63 -1.08 -4.48
N LEU A 25 12.20 -1.80 -5.45
CA LEU A 25 13.20 -2.84 -5.22
C LEU A 25 14.67 -2.38 -5.37
N PHE A 26 14.98 -1.41 -6.26
CA PHE A 26 16.37 -1.14 -6.68
C PHE A 26 16.97 0.20 -6.27
N ARG A 27 16.21 1.16 -5.70
CA ARG A 27 16.76 2.49 -5.40
C ARG A 27 17.44 2.62 -4.03
N GLY A 28 17.63 1.56 -3.23
CA GLY A 28 18.16 1.73 -1.87
C GLY A 28 17.36 2.75 -1.04
N ALA A 29 16.10 2.95 -1.43
CA ALA A 29 15.14 3.86 -0.82
C ALA A 29 14.69 3.19 0.46
N GLY A 30 15.44 3.41 1.54
CA GLY A 30 15.08 2.93 2.86
C GLY A 30 13.70 3.42 3.29
N LEU A 31 13.32 3.12 4.53
CA LEU A 31 12.06 3.56 5.14
C LEU A 31 11.72 5.05 4.86
N ASP A 32 12.71 5.92 4.62
CA ASP A 32 12.54 7.33 4.21
C ASP A 32 11.64 7.61 2.99
N VAL A 33 11.46 6.67 2.05
CA VAL A 33 10.59 6.90 0.88
C VAL A 33 9.18 6.37 1.09
N VAL A 34 9.05 5.25 1.80
CA VAL A 34 7.78 4.53 2.00
C VAL A 34 7.15 4.78 3.38
N TRP A 35 7.82 5.47 4.31
CA TRP A 35 7.30 5.69 5.66
C TRP A 35 5.96 6.41 5.67
N ARG A 36 5.70 7.28 4.69
CA ARG A 36 4.40 7.98 4.56
C ARG A 36 3.28 7.00 4.26
N ASP A 37 3.50 6.06 3.35
CA ASP A 37 2.51 5.03 3.02
C ASP A 37 2.31 4.05 4.17
N PHE A 38 3.41 3.64 4.83
CA PHE A 38 3.34 2.82 6.05
C PHE A 38 2.62 3.53 7.20
N ALA A 39 2.88 4.82 7.41
CA ALA A 39 2.21 5.62 8.45
C ALA A 39 0.72 5.81 8.16
N ALA A 40 0.35 6.02 6.88
CA ALA A 40 -1.04 6.09 6.47
C ALA A 40 -1.77 4.75 6.72
N LEU A 41 -1.15 3.63 6.36
CA LEU A 41 -1.70 2.30 6.61
C LEU A 41 -1.84 2.00 8.10
N ALA A 42 -0.82 2.36 8.90
CA ALA A 42 -0.87 2.22 10.35
C ALA A 42 -1.99 3.09 10.97
N ALA A 43 -2.17 4.32 10.51
CA ALA A 43 -3.23 5.20 10.97
C ALA A 43 -4.62 4.63 10.67
N ILE A 44 -4.84 4.12 9.45
CA ILE A 44 -6.09 3.45 9.09
C ILE A 44 -6.32 2.23 9.99
N GLY A 45 -5.28 1.40 10.20
CA GLY A 45 -5.34 0.25 11.09
C GLY A 45 -5.73 0.62 12.52
N VAL A 46 -5.13 1.67 13.09
CA VAL A 46 -5.44 2.17 14.44
C VAL A 46 -6.88 2.68 14.52
N VAL A 47 -7.37 3.44 13.54
CA VAL A 47 -8.75 3.92 13.52
C VAL A 47 -9.73 2.75 13.47
N LEU A 48 -9.54 1.82 12.55
CA LEU A 48 -10.43 0.66 12.44
C LEU A 48 -10.36 -0.22 13.69
N PHE A 49 -9.17 -0.45 14.24
CA PHE A 49 -8.97 -1.23 15.45
C PHE A 49 -9.63 -0.59 16.66
N THR A 50 -9.48 0.72 16.86
CA THR A 50 -10.12 1.45 17.97
C THR A 50 -11.63 1.48 17.83
N LEU A 51 -12.17 1.65 16.62
CA LEU A 51 -13.60 1.54 16.36
C LEU A 51 -14.13 0.13 16.64
N ALA A 52 -13.43 -0.91 16.17
CA ALA A 52 -13.77 -2.30 16.43
C ALA A 52 -13.73 -2.61 17.94
N LEU A 53 -12.70 -2.14 18.65
CA LEU A 53 -12.56 -2.31 20.09
C LEU A 53 -13.65 -1.58 20.87
N ALA A 54 -13.97 -0.33 20.51
CA ALA A 54 -15.06 0.43 21.12
C ALA A 54 -16.40 -0.27 20.90
N ARG A 55 -16.64 -0.79 19.70
CA ARG A 55 -17.85 -1.56 19.38
C ARG A 55 -17.91 -2.87 20.15
N PHE A 56 -16.80 -3.58 20.26
CA PHE A 56 -16.71 -4.82 21.04
C PHE A 56 -17.00 -4.58 22.51
N ARG A 57 -16.41 -3.54 23.13
CA ARG A 57 -16.68 -3.18 24.53
C ARG A 57 -18.16 -2.89 24.78
N ARG A 58 -18.81 -2.13 23.89
CA ARG A 58 -20.26 -1.86 23.99
C ARG A 58 -21.08 -3.16 23.98
N ARG A 59 -20.75 -4.09 23.07
CA ARG A 59 -21.45 -5.39 22.98
C ARG A 59 -21.24 -6.27 24.21
N VAL A 60 -20.04 -6.28 24.77
CA VAL A 60 -19.73 -7.03 25.99
C VAL A 60 -20.49 -6.46 27.20
N THR A 61 -20.62 -5.13 27.29
CA THR A 61 -21.40 -4.50 28.37
C THR A 61 -22.91 -4.72 28.22
N GLU A 62 -23.45 -4.75 26.99
CA GLU A 62 -24.87 -5.08 26.73
C GLU A 62 -25.22 -6.57 26.98
N ALA A 63 -24.26 -7.49 26.82
CA ALA A 63 -24.49 -8.92 27.03
C ALA A 63 -24.48 -9.35 28.52
N GLY A 64 -24.13 -8.43 29.43
CA GLY A 64 -24.02 -8.68 30.87
C GLY A 64 -25.14 -8.09 31.73
N SER A 65 -26.14 -7.44 31.11
CA SER A 65 -27.36 -6.91 31.77
C SER A 65 -28.58 -7.71 31.37
#